data_AF-A0A521Z2C4-F1
#
_entry.id   AF-A0A521Z2C4-F1
#
_cell.length_a   1.000
_cell.length_b   1.000
_cell.length_c   1.000
_cell.angle_alpha   90.00
_cell.angle_beta   90.00
_cell.angle_gamma   90.00
#
_symmetry.space_group_name_H-M   'P 1'
#
loop_
_entity.id
_entity.type
_entity.pdbx_description
1 polymer ?
#
loop_
_entity_poly.entity_id
_entity_poly.type
_entity_poly.pdbx_seq_one_letter_code
_entity_poly.pdbx_strand_id
1 'polypeptide(L)'
;MHEIICPHCHKAFKIDEAGYADILKQVRDNEFEQQLHERLELAEQEKRNAVELATTKVTSELQKQASAKEVEIQQLKAKLEAGEVAQKLAVSEALSTVEKQRDALANELAQAKQDKEAATRLAEAKLLAELQKTAATKDAEIQGLKAQLDAIAVAQKLAVTEAVNAVEKERDELKNSLERSELEKQLAEKALKDKYETQIKDRDDAIERLRDMKARLSTKMVGETLEQHCETEFNRIRATAFPRAYFEKDNDARTGSKGDYIFRDKDEAGTEIVSIMFEMKNESDRTATKGRNEDFLKELDKDRTEKGCEYAVLVSLLEPDSELYNSGIVDVSHRYPKMYVVRPQFFIPIITLLRNAAMNSLQYKSELALVKAQNIDITNFENELDSFKAAFAKNYDLASRRFESAVIEIDKSIDHLQKTKEALLGADRNLRLANDKAQDVTIKKLTRGNPTMAQKFSELKDQGSSDAE
;
A
#
# COMPACT_ATOMS: atom_id res chain seq x y z
N MET A 1 -41.70 42.26 251.26
CA MET A 1 -42.20 42.94 252.49
C MET A 1 -41.64 42.20 253.70
N HIS A 2 -41.09 42.88 254.70
CA HIS A 2 -41.04 42.56 256.15
C HIS A 2 -39.83 43.24 256.84
N GLU A 3 -40.11 43.86 257.99
CA GLU A 3 -39.30 44.86 258.72
C GLU A 3 -38.43 44.26 259.82
N ILE A 4 -37.22 44.82 260.03
CA ILE A 4 -36.31 44.44 261.12
C ILE A 4 -35.57 45.68 261.69
N ILE A 5 -35.37 45.69 263.02
CA ILE A 5 -35.04 46.83 263.91
C ILE A 5 -33.91 46.40 264.89
N CYS A 6 -32.94 47.28 265.24
CA CYS A 6 -31.85 46.92 266.18
C CYS A 6 -31.03 48.13 266.74
N PRO A 7 -30.06 47.96 267.65
CA PRO A 7 -30.26 47.91 269.11
C PRO A 7 -29.63 49.11 269.85
N HIS A 8 -29.11 50.14 269.17
CA HIS A 8 -28.53 51.32 269.83
C HIS A 8 -29.58 52.41 270.14
N CYS A 9 -30.77 52.37 269.51
CA CYS A 9 -31.72 53.49 269.59
C CYS A 9 -33.22 53.21 269.28
N HIS A 10 -33.68 51.96 269.14
CA HIS A 10 -35.13 51.64 269.10
C HIS A 10 -36.02 52.39 268.06
N LYS A 11 -35.64 52.52 266.78
CA LYS A 11 -36.53 53.06 265.70
C LYS A 11 -36.59 52.15 264.45
N ALA A 12 -37.73 52.15 263.75
CA ALA A 12 -38.06 51.29 262.59
C ALA A 12 -38.24 52.07 261.28
N PHE A 13 -37.82 51.54 260.12
CA PHE A 13 -38.25 51.99 258.77
C PHE A 13 -37.89 51.01 257.61
N LYS A 14 -38.63 51.14 256.48
CA LYS A 14 -38.70 50.31 255.25
C LYS A 14 -38.24 51.06 253.97
N ILE A 15 -38.15 50.32 252.83
CA ILE A 15 -38.31 50.69 251.38
C ILE A 15 -37.00 50.60 250.58
N ASP A 16 -36.94 50.28 249.27
CA ASP A 16 -37.65 49.48 248.25
C ASP A 16 -36.92 49.80 246.92
N GLU A 17 -37.14 48.96 245.91
CA GLU A 17 -36.66 48.96 244.52
C GLU A 17 -36.45 50.31 243.81
N ALA A 18 -35.51 50.27 242.87
CA ALA A 18 -35.27 51.18 241.74
C ALA A 18 -34.23 52.32 241.90
N GLY A 19 -33.06 52.06 241.30
CA GLY A 19 -32.13 53.07 240.78
C GLY A 19 -30.70 52.90 241.29
N TYR A 20 -29.65 53.02 240.50
CA TYR A 20 -29.52 53.43 239.11
C TYR A 20 -28.01 53.27 238.78
N ALA A 21 -27.70 52.73 237.59
CA ALA A 21 -26.49 53.07 236.82
C ALA A 21 -25.07 52.57 237.24
N ASP A 22 -24.46 51.84 236.31
CA ASP A 22 -23.16 52.17 235.68
C ASP A 22 -21.85 51.43 235.94
N ILE A 23 -21.64 50.58 236.95
CA ILE A 23 -20.23 50.21 237.28
C ILE A 23 -19.91 48.70 237.31
N LEU A 24 -20.66 47.84 236.61
CA LEU A 24 -20.26 46.42 236.45
C LEU A 24 -20.48 45.85 235.03
N LYS A 25 -20.37 46.70 233.99
CA LYS A 25 -20.48 46.32 232.56
C LYS A 25 -19.24 46.61 231.71
N GLN A 26 -18.09 46.94 232.31
CA GLN A 26 -17.00 47.63 231.61
C GLN A 26 -15.65 46.89 231.52
N VAL A 27 -15.62 45.55 231.57
CA VAL A 27 -14.35 44.77 231.39
C VAL A 27 -14.53 43.48 230.58
N ARG A 28 -15.59 43.33 229.77
CA ARG A 28 -15.77 42.10 228.95
C ARG A 28 -16.14 42.28 227.49
N ASP A 29 -16.39 43.50 227.02
CA ASP A 29 -16.89 43.71 225.64
C ASP A 29 -15.80 44.21 224.65
N ASN A 30 -14.74 44.86 225.13
CA ASN A 30 -13.70 45.44 224.24
C ASN A 30 -12.73 44.38 223.66
N GLU A 31 -12.38 43.35 224.45
CA GLU A 31 -11.56 42.24 223.95
C GLU A 31 -12.31 41.36 222.92
N PHE A 32 -13.64 41.36 222.94
CA PHE A 32 -14.45 40.56 222.02
C PHE A 32 -14.58 41.20 220.63
N GLU A 33 -14.79 42.52 220.54
CA GLU A 33 -14.84 43.22 219.24
C GLU A 33 -13.51 43.17 218.50
N GLN A 34 -12.40 43.26 219.23
CA GLN A 34 -11.05 43.17 218.63
C GLN A 34 -10.81 41.78 218.02
N GLN A 35 -11.20 40.71 218.73
CA GLN A 35 -11.14 39.34 218.19
C GLN A 35 -12.08 39.10 217.01
N LEU A 36 -13.25 39.77 216.98
CA LEU A 36 -14.19 39.65 215.87
C LEU A 36 -13.68 40.34 214.61
N HIS A 37 -13.06 41.53 214.75
CA HIS A 37 -12.47 42.27 213.64
C HIS A 37 -11.27 41.53 213.05
N GLU A 38 -10.39 40.99 213.90
CA GLU A 38 -9.23 40.20 213.48
C GLU A 38 -9.66 38.91 212.74
N ARG A 39 -10.75 38.26 213.19
CA ARG A 39 -11.35 37.14 212.44
C ARG A 39 -12.00 37.54 211.12
N LEU A 40 -12.63 38.72 211.04
CA LEU A 40 -13.21 39.21 209.80
C LEU A 40 -12.15 39.61 208.77
N GLU A 41 -11.05 40.23 209.20
CA GLU A 41 -9.89 40.51 208.34
C GLU A 41 -9.24 39.22 207.85
N LEU A 42 -9.04 38.24 208.73
CA LEU A 42 -8.56 36.90 208.33
C LEU A 42 -9.50 36.24 207.33
N ALA A 43 -10.82 36.31 207.53
CA ALA A 43 -11.80 35.75 206.60
C ALA A 43 -11.84 36.51 205.26
N GLU A 44 -11.69 37.83 205.24
CA GLU A 44 -11.56 38.61 204.00
C GLU A 44 -10.27 38.27 203.26
N GLN A 45 -9.16 38.11 203.99
CA GLN A 45 -7.88 37.73 203.42
C GLN A 45 -7.91 36.29 202.87
N GLU A 46 -8.52 35.35 203.59
CA GLU A 46 -8.79 34.00 203.10
C GLU A 46 -9.70 34.00 201.87
N LYS A 47 -10.75 34.83 201.82
CA LYS A 47 -11.62 34.97 200.66
C LYS A 47 -10.88 35.57 199.46
N ARG A 48 -10.05 36.61 199.66
CA ARG A 48 -9.19 37.19 198.62
C ARG A 48 -8.22 36.14 198.07
N ASN A 49 -7.54 35.42 198.96
CA ASN A 49 -6.62 34.34 198.59
C ASN A 49 -7.37 33.20 197.86
N ALA A 50 -8.58 32.85 198.28
CA ALA A 50 -9.39 31.83 197.61
C ALA A 50 -9.82 32.25 196.21
N VAL A 51 -10.20 33.53 196.02
CA VAL A 51 -10.50 34.09 194.70
C VAL A 51 -9.26 34.16 193.83
N GLU A 52 -8.12 34.58 194.38
CA GLU A 52 -6.84 34.64 193.66
C GLU A 52 -6.34 33.24 193.27
N LEU A 53 -6.50 32.25 194.15
CA LEU A 53 -6.22 30.86 193.84
C LEU A 53 -7.17 30.33 192.76
N ALA A 54 -8.45 30.71 192.81
CA ALA A 54 -9.42 30.34 191.79
C ALA A 54 -9.11 30.99 190.43
N THR A 55 -8.77 32.29 190.38
CA THR A 55 -8.37 32.97 189.15
C THR A 55 -7.05 32.43 188.61
N THR A 56 -6.08 32.10 189.47
CA THR A 56 -4.83 31.46 189.07
C THR A 56 -5.06 30.05 188.51
N LYS A 57 -5.96 29.27 189.12
CA LYS A 57 -6.36 27.96 188.59
C LYS A 57 -7.07 28.07 187.25
N VAL A 58 -8.01 29.01 187.12
CA VAL A 58 -8.75 29.25 185.87
C VAL A 58 -7.82 29.75 184.76
N THR A 59 -6.91 30.68 185.06
CA THR A 59 -5.91 31.17 184.07
C THR A 59 -4.92 30.07 183.70
N SER A 60 -4.45 29.27 184.65
CA SER A 60 -3.61 28.10 184.35
C SER A 60 -4.35 27.09 183.47
N GLU A 61 -5.63 26.83 183.73
CA GLU A 61 -6.43 25.89 182.93
C GLU A 61 -6.70 26.45 181.53
N LEU A 62 -7.04 27.74 181.42
CA LEU A 62 -7.17 28.43 180.13
C LEU A 62 -5.85 28.45 179.35
N GLN A 63 -4.71 28.65 180.02
CA GLN A 63 -3.39 28.62 179.39
C GLN A 63 -3.00 27.20 178.94
N LYS A 64 -3.38 26.17 179.69
CA LYS A 64 -3.27 24.76 179.26
C LYS A 64 -4.15 24.47 178.04
N GLN A 65 -5.39 24.94 178.03
CA GLN A 65 -6.28 24.77 176.87
C GLN A 65 -5.79 25.57 175.65
N ALA A 66 -5.28 26.80 175.84
CA ALA A 66 -4.73 27.62 174.78
C ALA A 66 -3.46 27.00 174.19
N SER A 67 -2.55 26.48 175.02
CA SER A 67 -1.36 25.76 174.55
C SER A 67 -1.71 24.44 173.86
N ALA A 68 -2.71 23.70 174.35
CA ALA A 68 -3.21 22.50 173.68
C ALA A 68 -3.79 22.85 172.28
N LYS A 69 -4.60 23.91 172.19
CA LYS A 69 -5.12 24.41 170.91
C LYS A 69 -4.02 24.94 169.99
N GLU A 70 -3.01 25.62 170.52
CA GLU A 70 -1.88 26.10 169.72
C GLU A 70 -1.08 24.91 169.14
N VAL A 71 -0.85 23.86 169.93
CA VAL A 71 -0.24 22.62 169.43
C VAL A 71 -1.12 21.98 168.36
N GLU A 72 -2.44 21.92 168.56
CA GLU A 72 -3.38 21.40 167.56
C GLU A 72 -3.39 22.24 166.27
N ILE A 73 -3.35 23.57 166.37
CA ILE A 73 -3.24 24.49 165.23
C ILE A 73 -1.92 24.27 164.49
N GLN A 74 -0.80 24.13 165.20
CA GLN A 74 0.50 23.85 164.59
C GLN A 74 0.50 22.48 163.89
N GLN A 75 -0.12 21.46 164.48
CA GLN A 75 -0.28 20.15 163.85
C GLN A 75 -1.18 20.20 162.61
N LEU A 76 -2.29 20.95 162.65
CA LEU A 76 -3.18 21.14 161.51
C LEU A 76 -2.51 21.95 160.40
N LYS A 77 -1.74 23.00 160.73
CA LYS A 77 -0.92 23.76 159.77
C LYS A 77 0.11 22.87 159.10
N ALA A 78 0.87 22.09 159.88
CA ALA A 78 1.85 21.16 159.33
C ALA A 78 1.20 20.09 158.42
N LYS A 79 0.00 19.59 158.77
CA LYS A 79 -0.76 18.67 157.91
C LYS A 79 -1.26 19.33 156.63
N LEU A 80 -1.71 20.59 156.69
CA LEU A 80 -2.13 21.35 155.51
C LEU A 80 -0.94 21.64 154.59
N GLU A 81 0.18 22.12 155.13
CA GLU A 81 1.40 22.36 154.36
C GLU A 81 1.94 21.07 153.73
N ALA A 82 1.97 19.96 154.48
CA ALA A 82 2.34 18.65 153.94
C ALA A 82 1.36 18.19 152.85
N GLY A 83 0.06 18.43 153.02
CA GLY A 83 -0.96 18.15 152.02
C GLY A 83 -0.81 18.99 150.75
N GLU A 84 -0.52 20.28 150.87
CA GLU A 84 -0.26 21.18 149.74
C GLU A 84 1.01 20.79 148.97
N VAL A 85 2.08 20.42 149.70
CA VAL A 85 3.32 19.93 149.08
C VAL A 85 3.07 18.61 148.36
N ALA A 86 2.35 17.67 148.98
CA ALA A 86 1.98 16.40 148.36
C ALA A 86 1.12 16.61 147.11
N GLN A 87 0.16 17.56 147.14
CA GLN A 87 -0.67 17.91 145.99
C GLN A 87 0.16 18.55 144.87
N LYS A 88 1.05 19.51 145.19
CA LYS A 88 1.96 20.12 144.21
C LYS A 88 2.89 19.10 143.58
N LEU A 89 3.42 18.16 144.36
CA LEU A 89 4.26 17.08 143.86
C LEU A 89 3.48 16.15 142.94
N ALA A 90 2.28 15.70 143.36
CA ALA A 90 1.41 14.85 142.56
C ALA A 90 1.01 15.53 141.22
N VAL A 91 0.71 16.84 141.25
CA VAL A 91 0.43 17.62 140.04
C VAL A 91 1.68 17.75 139.17
N SER A 92 2.85 18.01 139.75
CA SER A 92 4.11 18.10 138.99
C SER A 92 4.50 16.77 138.35
N GLU A 93 4.31 15.65 139.03
CA GLU A 93 4.56 14.31 138.49
C GLU A 93 3.58 13.95 137.38
N ALA A 94 2.29 14.25 137.58
CA ALA A 94 1.26 14.09 136.55
C ALA A 94 1.56 14.96 135.31
N LEU A 95 1.93 16.22 135.51
CA LEU A 95 2.32 17.11 134.40
C LEU A 95 3.58 16.61 133.69
N SER A 96 4.60 16.16 134.44
CA SER A 96 5.84 15.63 133.84
C SER A 96 5.58 14.38 132.98
N THR A 97 4.70 13.49 133.43
CA THR A 97 4.32 12.31 132.63
C THR A 97 3.55 12.69 131.37
N VAL A 98 2.62 13.64 131.47
CA VAL A 98 1.87 14.16 130.31
C VAL A 98 2.79 14.92 129.33
N GLU A 99 3.73 15.72 129.83
CA GLU A 99 4.71 16.44 129.01
C GLU A 99 5.61 15.46 128.24
N LYS A 100 6.12 14.41 128.91
CA LYS A 100 6.90 13.36 128.26
C LYS A 100 6.10 12.63 127.19
N GLN A 101 4.82 12.32 127.45
CA GLN A 101 3.94 11.68 126.47
C GLN A 101 3.65 12.62 125.29
N ARG A 102 3.39 13.90 125.53
CA ARG A 102 3.19 14.91 124.48
C ARG A 102 4.43 15.04 123.61
N ASP A 103 5.61 15.11 124.20
CA ASP A 103 6.87 15.28 123.47
C ASP A 103 7.21 14.01 122.66
N ALA A 104 6.93 12.82 123.21
CA ALA A 104 7.03 11.57 122.47
C ALA A 104 6.07 11.53 121.26
N LEU A 105 4.79 11.85 121.46
CA LEU A 105 3.79 11.91 120.39
C LEU A 105 4.13 12.99 119.34
N ALA A 106 4.65 14.14 119.76
CA ALA A 106 5.08 15.20 118.84
C ALA A 106 6.24 14.74 117.95
N ASN A 107 7.20 14.02 118.53
CA ASN A 107 8.32 13.43 117.80
C ASN A 107 7.85 12.32 116.84
N GLU A 108 6.96 11.42 117.29
CA GLU A 108 6.36 10.38 116.44
C GLU A 108 5.57 10.97 115.28
N LEU A 109 4.78 12.03 115.52
CA LEU A 109 4.03 12.72 114.48
C LEU A 109 4.98 13.42 113.48
N ALA A 110 6.06 14.04 113.96
CA ALA A 110 7.06 14.66 113.11
C ALA A 110 7.76 13.63 112.23
N GLN A 111 8.15 12.49 112.81
CA GLN A 111 8.75 11.38 112.08
C GLN A 111 7.77 10.81 111.04
N ALA A 112 6.53 10.54 111.42
CA ALA A 112 5.51 10.03 110.51
C ALA A 112 5.21 10.99 109.34
N LYS A 113 5.25 12.31 109.59
CA LYS A 113 5.13 13.32 108.53
C LYS A 113 6.32 13.29 107.58
N GLN A 114 7.55 13.23 108.10
CA GLN A 114 8.76 13.11 107.27
C GLN A 114 8.75 11.81 106.45
N ASP A 115 8.39 10.68 107.06
CA ASP A 115 8.33 9.38 106.38
C ASP A 115 7.27 9.40 105.28
N LYS A 116 6.11 10.01 105.53
CA LYS A 116 5.06 10.19 104.52
C LYS A 116 5.55 11.08 103.37
N GLU A 117 6.17 12.22 103.65
CA GLU A 117 6.73 13.09 102.60
C GLU A 117 7.81 12.38 101.79
N ALA A 118 8.71 11.65 102.44
CA ALA A 118 9.76 10.88 101.79
C ALA A 118 9.16 9.77 100.90
N ALA A 119 8.16 9.04 101.40
CA ALA A 119 7.44 8.03 100.63
C ALA A 119 6.73 8.63 99.41
N THR A 120 6.11 9.81 99.57
CA THR A 120 5.41 10.51 98.48
C THR A 120 6.39 10.96 97.41
N ARG A 121 7.51 11.61 97.80
CA ARG A 121 8.58 12.02 96.87
C ARG A 121 9.22 10.83 96.15
N LEU A 122 9.43 9.72 96.86
CA LEU A 122 9.96 8.50 96.25
C LEU A 122 8.98 7.89 95.23
N ALA A 123 7.68 7.90 95.53
CA ALA A 123 6.65 7.44 94.60
C ALA A 123 6.59 8.32 93.35
N GLU A 124 6.62 9.65 93.51
CA GLU A 124 6.67 10.61 92.40
C GLU A 124 7.94 10.44 91.56
N ALA A 125 9.10 10.28 92.19
CA ALA A 125 10.36 10.05 91.49
C ALA A 125 10.36 8.74 90.69
N LYS A 126 9.81 7.65 91.26
CA LYS A 126 9.64 6.37 90.56
C LYS A 126 8.68 6.49 89.38
N LEU A 127 7.57 7.19 89.56
CA LEU A 127 6.61 7.43 88.47
C LEU A 127 7.24 8.24 87.34
N LEU A 128 7.98 9.31 87.66
CA LEU A 128 8.72 10.11 86.68
C LEU A 128 9.78 9.28 85.94
N ALA A 129 10.51 8.42 86.66
CA ALA A 129 11.50 7.54 86.04
C ALA A 129 10.85 6.53 85.08
N GLU A 130 9.72 5.93 85.46
CA GLU A 130 9.00 4.98 84.60
C GLU A 130 8.37 5.69 83.38
N LEU A 131 7.86 6.92 83.57
CA LEU A 131 7.38 7.76 82.47
C LEU A 131 8.51 8.15 81.50
N GLN A 132 9.68 8.52 82.01
CA GLN A 132 10.85 8.80 81.16
C GLN A 132 11.32 7.54 80.41
N LYS A 133 11.35 6.39 81.08
CA LYS A 133 11.72 5.12 80.46
C LYS A 133 10.74 4.73 79.35
N THR A 134 9.43 4.82 79.60
CA THR A 134 8.41 4.53 78.61
C THR A 134 8.42 5.51 77.43
N ALA A 135 8.66 6.80 77.70
CA ALA A 135 8.85 7.80 76.65
C ALA A 135 10.08 7.46 75.79
N ALA A 136 11.23 7.15 76.41
CA ALA A 136 12.45 6.78 75.69
C ALA A 136 12.27 5.50 74.85
N THR A 137 11.55 4.49 75.36
CA THR A 137 11.25 3.28 74.56
C THR A 137 10.34 3.59 73.38
N LYS A 138 9.33 4.45 73.56
CA LYS A 138 8.43 4.85 72.46
C LYS A 138 9.16 5.70 71.43
N ASP A 139 10.03 6.61 71.84
CA ASP A 139 10.83 7.42 70.93
C ASP A 139 11.80 6.54 70.11
N ALA A 140 12.41 5.54 70.75
CA ALA A 140 13.25 4.57 70.05
C ALA A 140 12.45 3.73 69.03
N GLU A 141 11.24 3.29 69.40
CA GLU A 141 10.35 2.55 68.50
C GLU A 141 9.87 3.43 67.33
N ILE A 142 9.51 4.69 67.60
CA ILE A 142 9.14 5.68 66.57
C ILE A 142 10.32 5.93 65.61
N GLN A 143 11.55 6.06 66.12
CA GLN A 143 12.74 6.19 65.28
C GLN A 143 12.97 4.93 64.43
N GLY A 144 12.81 3.74 65.01
CA GLY A 144 12.90 2.47 64.28
C GLY A 144 11.87 2.36 63.15
N LEU A 145 10.60 2.68 63.45
CA LEU A 145 9.52 2.66 62.47
C LEU A 145 9.71 3.71 61.37
N LYS A 146 10.19 4.92 61.71
CA LYS A 146 10.54 5.95 60.72
C LYS A 146 11.65 5.48 59.78
N ALA A 147 12.72 4.92 60.34
CA ALA A 147 13.82 4.38 59.53
C ALA A 147 13.36 3.24 58.59
N GLN A 148 12.45 2.37 59.07
CA GLN A 148 11.84 1.34 58.22
C GLN A 148 10.97 1.93 57.11
N LEU A 149 10.15 2.93 57.40
CA LEU A 149 9.33 3.62 56.40
C LEU A 149 10.20 4.33 55.35
N ASP A 150 11.27 5.00 55.77
CA ASP A 150 12.21 5.65 54.85
C ASP A 150 12.93 4.61 53.97
N ALA A 151 13.35 3.48 54.55
CA ALA A 151 13.95 2.39 53.79
C ALA A 151 12.98 1.79 52.76
N ILE A 152 11.71 1.58 53.14
CA ILE A 152 10.66 1.11 52.23
C ILE A 152 10.42 2.13 51.12
N ALA A 153 10.30 3.42 51.44
CA ALA A 153 10.09 4.48 50.46
C ALA A 153 11.25 4.55 49.45
N VAL A 154 12.50 4.42 49.91
CA VAL A 154 13.68 4.36 49.04
C VAL A 154 13.67 3.11 48.17
N ALA A 155 13.39 1.94 48.75
CA ALA A 155 13.31 0.68 48.00
C ALA A 155 12.21 0.72 46.93
N GLN A 156 11.05 1.28 47.25
CA GLN A 156 9.93 1.41 46.34
C GLN A 156 10.25 2.40 45.21
N LYS A 157 10.90 3.53 45.52
CA LYS A 157 11.37 4.49 44.52
C LYS A 157 12.43 3.87 43.60
N LEU A 158 13.35 3.08 44.15
CA LEU A 158 14.35 2.35 43.37
C LEU A 158 13.69 1.32 42.44
N ALA A 159 12.80 0.49 42.97
CA ALA A 159 12.07 -0.51 42.19
C ALA A 159 11.25 0.12 41.04
N VAL A 160 10.58 1.25 41.29
CA VAL A 160 9.88 2.01 40.24
C VAL A 160 10.86 2.57 39.22
N THR A 161 11.99 3.14 39.67
CA THR A 161 13.00 3.70 38.77
C THR A 161 13.64 2.63 37.90
N GLU A 162 13.96 1.46 38.45
CA GLU A 162 14.51 0.32 37.71
C GLU A 162 13.51 -0.23 36.70
N ALA A 163 12.24 -0.40 37.10
CA ALA A 163 11.18 -0.83 36.19
C ALA A 163 10.94 0.17 35.05
N VAL A 164 10.89 1.47 35.36
CA VAL A 164 10.75 2.52 34.34
C VAL A 164 11.96 2.55 33.42
N ASN A 165 13.18 2.48 33.94
CA ASN A 165 14.40 2.48 33.12
C ASN A 165 14.46 1.26 32.18
N ALA A 166 14.01 0.09 32.62
CA ALA A 166 13.94 -1.10 31.76
C ALA A 166 12.94 -0.88 30.60
N VAL A 167 11.73 -0.38 30.91
CA VAL A 167 10.71 -0.07 29.90
C VAL A 167 11.15 1.06 28.96
N GLU A 168 11.84 2.09 29.47
CA GLU A 168 12.38 3.17 28.64
C GLU A 168 13.44 2.67 27.67
N LYS A 169 14.34 1.78 28.10
CA LYS A 169 15.32 1.16 27.21
C LYS A 169 14.66 0.31 26.13
N GLU A 170 13.71 -0.54 26.49
CA GLU A 170 12.95 -1.35 25.52
C GLU A 170 12.18 -0.46 24.53
N ARG A 171 11.54 0.60 25.01
CA ARG A 171 10.86 1.59 24.17
C ARG A 171 11.82 2.24 23.19
N ASP A 172 12.97 2.69 23.65
CA ASP A 172 13.94 3.40 22.82
C ASP A 172 14.59 2.47 21.78
N GLU A 173 14.88 1.22 22.16
CA GLU A 173 15.34 0.20 21.21
C GLU A 173 14.29 -0.12 20.14
N LEU A 174 13.03 -0.31 20.53
CA LEU A 174 11.93 -0.55 19.59
C LEU A 174 11.69 0.65 18.68
N LYS A 175 11.72 1.87 19.22
CA LYS A 175 11.57 3.10 18.45
C LYS A 175 12.68 3.24 17.40
N ASN A 176 13.93 3.05 17.81
CA ASN A 176 15.08 3.11 16.90
C ASN A 176 15.01 2.01 15.84
N SER A 177 14.59 0.79 16.20
CA SER A 177 14.40 -0.30 15.25
C SER A 177 13.29 0.00 14.24
N LEU A 178 12.19 0.63 14.69
CA LEU A 178 11.08 1.02 13.82
C LEU A 178 11.50 2.11 12.84
N GLU A 179 12.15 3.18 13.33
CA GLU A 179 12.68 4.26 12.49
C GLU A 179 13.67 3.72 11.45
N ARG A 180 14.56 2.80 11.85
CA ARG A 180 15.48 2.14 10.91
C ARG A 180 14.76 1.31 9.85
N SER A 181 13.75 0.54 10.24
CA SER A 181 12.95 -0.28 9.32
C SER A 181 12.16 0.60 8.33
N GLU A 182 11.59 1.71 8.79
CA GLU A 182 10.93 2.69 7.92
C GLU A 182 11.91 3.32 6.92
N LEU A 183 13.10 3.69 7.37
CA LEU A 183 14.13 4.27 6.51
C LEU A 183 14.64 3.26 5.47
N GLU A 184 14.88 2.01 5.87
CA GLU A 184 15.27 0.92 4.97
C GLU A 184 14.17 0.64 3.93
N LYS A 185 12.89 0.65 4.35
CA LYS A 185 11.75 0.51 3.43
C LYS A 185 11.66 1.67 2.45
N GLN A 186 11.80 2.91 2.91
CA GLN A 186 11.77 4.09 2.03
C GLN A 186 12.92 4.08 1.02
N LEU A 187 14.13 3.69 1.44
CA LEU A 187 15.27 3.53 0.54
C LEU A 187 15.03 2.41 -0.47
N ALA A 188 14.47 1.28 -0.06
CA ALA A 188 14.13 0.18 -0.96
C ALA A 188 13.05 0.59 -1.97
N GLU A 189 11.98 1.26 -1.54
CA GLU A 189 10.93 1.76 -2.43
C GLU A 189 11.48 2.78 -3.43
N LYS A 190 12.34 3.70 -2.99
CA LYS A 190 12.97 4.69 -3.87
C LYS A 190 13.91 4.03 -4.87
N ALA A 191 14.76 3.10 -4.42
CA ALA A 191 15.65 2.35 -5.31
C ALA A 191 14.85 1.52 -6.35
N LEU A 192 13.71 0.95 -5.94
CA LEU A 192 12.84 0.22 -6.85
C LEU A 192 12.19 1.16 -7.89
N LYS A 193 11.68 2.32 -7.44
CA LYS A 193 11.14 3.36 -8.32
C LYS A 193 12.18 3.85 -9.32
N ASP A 194 13.35 4.26 -8.85
CA ASP A 194 14.43 4.76 -9.71
C ASP A 194 14.85 3.71 -10.74
N LYS A 195 14.92 2.43 -10.34
CA LYS A 195 15.21 1.31 -11.25
C LYS A 195 14.13 1.14 -12.32
N TYR A 196 12.86 1.16 -11.94
CA TYR A 196 11.76 1.03 -12.90
C TYR A 196 11.61 2.26 -13.80
N GLU A 197 11.80 3.47 -13.27
CA GLU A 197 11.80 4.70 -14.08
C GLU A 197 12.93 4.67 -15.11
N THR A 198 14.12 4.21 -14.72
CA THR A 198 15.25 4.03 -15.66
C THR A 198 14.91 2.99 -16.72
N GLN A 199 14.37 1.83 -16.32
CA GLN A 199 13.96 0.79 -17.29
C GLN A 199 12.88 1.28 -18.25
N ILE A 200 11.88 2.03 -17.76
CA ILE A 200 10.81 2.58 -18.59
C ILE A 200 11.41 3.58 -19.59
N LYS A 201 12.27 4.51 -19.14
CA LYS A 201 12.97 5.44 -20.04
C LYS A 201 13.78 4.70 -21.11
N ASP A 202 14.57 3.70 -20.72
CA ASP A 202 15.36 2.89 -21.68
C ASP A 202 14.47 2.15 -22.69
N ARG A 203 13.29 1.68 -22.25
CA ARG A 203 12.29 1.05 -23.12
C ARG A 203 11.62 2.07 -24.05
N ASP A 204 11.25 3.23 -23.56
CA ASP A 204 10.65 4.30 -24.36
C ASP A 204 11.64 4.81 -25.43
N ASP A 205 12.91 5.02 -25.07
CA ASP A 205 13.98 5.37 -26.02
C ASP A 205 14.21 4.26 -27.05
N ALA A 206 14.07 3.00 -26.66
CA ALA A 206 14.13 1.87 -27.61
C ALA A 206 12.92 1.85 -28.55
N ILE A 207 11.71 2.11 -28.02
CA ILE A 207 10.49 2.22 -28.82
C ILE A 207 10.60 3.39 -29.80
N GLU A 208 11.10 4.54 -29.37
CA GLU A 208 11.30 5.71 -30.22
C GLU A 208 12.31 5.42 -31.34
N ARG A 209 13.45 4.80 -31.03
CA ARG A 209 14.41 4.34 -32.04
C ARG A 209 13.79 3.34 -33.03
N LEU A 210 12.99 2.40 -32.55
CA LEU A 210 12.28 1.45 -33.42
C LEU A 210 11.21 2.12 -34.26
N ARG A 211 10.51 3.14 -33.72
CA ARG A 211 9.54 3.96 -34.46
C ARG A 211 10.23 4.79 -35.53
N ASP A 212 11.36 5.45 -35.23
CA ASP A 212 12.14 6.20 -36.21
C ASP A 212 12.75 5.26 -37.27
N MET A 213 13.27 4.10 -36.87
CA MET A 213 13.77 3.08 -37.81
C MET A 213 12.65 2.57 -38.71
N LYS A 214 11.46 2.27 -38.15
CA LYS A 214 10.28 1.86 -38.91
C LYS A 214 9.79 2.99 -39.81
N ALA A 215 9.80 4.24 -39.35
CA ALA A 215 9.41 5.40 -40.14
C ALA A 215 10.40 5.66 -41.29
N ARG A 216 11.71 5.48 -41.09
CA ARG A 216 12.75 5.60 -42.14
C ARG A 216 12.71 4.45 -43.16
N LEU A 217 12.48 3.22 -42.69
CA LEU A 217 12.28 2.06 -43.57
C LEU A 217 10.96 2.16 -44.33
N SER A 218 9.91 2.66 -43.68
CA SER A 218 8.59 2.91 -44.27
C SER A 218 8.63 4.08 -45.24
N THR A 219 9.32 5.19 -44.96
CA THR A 219 9.41 6.33 -45.90
C THR A 219 10.19 5.99 -47.16
N LYS A 220 11.15 5.04 -47.12
CA LYS A 220 11.76 4.50 -48.34
C LYS A 220 10.82 3.61 -49.16
N MET A 221 9.91 2.87 -48.53
CA MET A 221 8.91 2.05 -49.24
C MET A 221 7.59 2.78 -49.54
N VAL A 222 7.33 3.92 -48.91
CA VAL A 222 6.13 4.77 -49.13
C VAL A 222 6.42 5.86 -50.17
N GLY A 223 7.70 6.19 -50.40
CA GLY A 223 8.10 7.18 -51.42
C GLY A 223 8.10 6.64 -52.86
N GLU A 224 8.18 5.33 -53.06
CA GLU A 224 8.09 4.66 -54.37
C GLU A 224 6.78 3.86 -54.42
N THR A 225 6.08 3.89 -55.54
CA THR A 225 4.84 3.08 -55.68
C THR A 225 5.22 1.58 -55.72
N LEU A 226 4.33 0.69 -55.26
CA LEU A 226 4.59 -0.76 -55.22
C LEU A 226 5.02 -1.29 -56.60
N GLU A 227 4.47 -0.70 -57.65
CA GLU A 227 4.80 -0.91 -59.06
C GLU A 227 6.25 -0.59 -59.39
N GLN A 228 6.72 0.58 -58.95
CA GLN A 228 8.08 1.03 -59.19
C GLN A 228 9.10 0.18 -58.43
N HIS A 229 8.74 -0.26 -57.22
CA HIS A 229 9.57 -1.17 -56.43
C HIS A 229 9.76 -2.50 -57.15
N CYS A 230 8.67 -3.16 -57.56
CA CYS A 230 8.75 -4.44 -58.26
C CYS A 230 9.49 -4.33 -59.60
N GLU A 231 9.26 -3.26 -60.37
CA GLU A 231 10.01 -2.96 -61.60
C GLU A 231 11.51 -2.81 -61.37
N THR A 232 11.90 -2.09 -60.32
CA THR A 232 13.31 -1.89 -59.96
C THR A 232 13.97 -3.20 -59.52
N GLU A 233 13.30 -3.99 -58.67
CA GLU A 233 13.80 -5.29 -58.22
C GLU A 233 13.96 -6.27 -59.40
N PHE A 234 13.02 -6.28 -60.35
CA PHE A 234 13.14 -7.05 -61.58
C PHE A 234 14.34 -6.62 -62.42
N ASN A 235 14.47 -5.31 -62.69
CA ASN A 235 15.54 -4.77 -63.51
C ASN A 235 16.92 -4.98 -62.90
N ARG A 236 17.05 -5.00 -61.56
CA ARG A 236 18.32 -5.28 -60.87
C ARG A 236 18.89 -6.65 -61.19
N ILE A 237 18.04 -7.66 -61.36
CA ILE A 237 18.45 -9.05 -61.60
C ILE A 237 18.26 -9.50 -63.04
N ARG A 238 17.59 -8.68 -63.88
CA ARG A 238 17.24 -8.98 -65.27
C ARG A 238 18.43 -9.49 -66.07
N ALA A 239 19.57 -8.80 -66.02
CA ALA A 239 20.76 -9.18 -66.78
C ALA A 239 21.32 -10.56 -66.40
N THR A 240 21.17 -10.97 -65.12
CA THR A 240 21.76 -12.20 -64.60
C THR A 240 20.80 -13.38 -64.69
N ALA A 241 19.51 -13.18 -64.38
CA ALA A 241 18.53 -14.25 -64.25
C ALA A 241 17.52 -14.34 -65.40
N PHE A 242 17.23 -13.22 -66.08
CA PHE A 242 16.16 -13.11 -67.08
C PHE A 242 16.59 -12.30 -68.32
N PRO A 243 17.66 -12.71 -69.02
CA PRO A 243 18.27 -11.90 -70.09
C PRO A 243 17.36 -11.67 -71.30
N ARG A 244 16.42 -12.57 -71.57
CA ARG A 244 15.49 -12.51 -72.72
C ARG A 244 14.06 -12.17 -72.32
N ALA A 245 13.82 -11.88 -71.04
CA ALA A 245 12.48 -11.63 -70.54
C ALA A 245 12.01 -10.20 -70.83
N TYR A 246 10.72 -10.12 -71.12
CA TYR A 246 9.93 -8.91 -71.27
C TYR A 246 9.15 -8.68 -69.98
N PHE A 247 9.25 -7.48 -69.41
CA PHE A 247 8.48 -7.04 -68.25
C PHE A 247 8.13 -5.57 -68.43
N GLU A 248 6.89 -5.28 -68.79
CA GLU A 248 6.41 -3.92 -69.05
C GLU A 248 4.96 -3.75 -68.60
N LYS A 249 4.53 -2.49 -68.46
CA LYS A 249 3.15 -2.16 -68.11
C LYS A 249 2.18 -2.55 -69.22
N ASP A 250 0.99 -3.03 -68.86
CA ASP A 250 -0.07 -3.29 -69.84
C ASP A 250 -0.72 -1.97 -70.30
N ASN A 251 -0.36 -1.52 -71.49
CA ASN A 251 -0.87 -0.29 -72.09
C ASN A 251 -2.05 -0.53 -73.07
N ASP A 252 -2.47 -1.78 -73.28
CA ASP A 252 -3.48 -2.12 -74.28
C ASP A 252 -4.89 -2.20 -73.67
N ALA A 253 -5.62 -1.09 -73.70
CA ALA A 253 -6.91 -0.92 -73.01
C ALA A 253 -8.16 -1.22 -73.89
N ARG A 254 -8.03 -1.98 -74.98
CA ARG A 254 -9.10 -2.14 -75.99
C ARG A 254 -10.41 -2.74 -75.45
N THR A 255 -10.39 -3.46 -74.34
CA THR A 255 -11.55 -4.17 -73.74
C THR A 255 -12.02 -3.57 -72.41
N GLY A 256 -11.45 -2.44 -71.97
CA GLY A 256 -11.87 -1.70 -70.77
C GLY A 256 -11.32 -2.24 -69.43
N SER A 257 -10.46 -3.24 -69.45
CA SER A 257 -9.74 -3.81 -68.29
C SER A 257 -8.24 -3.84 -68.60
N LYS A 258 -7.39 -3.58 -67.59
CA LYS A 258 -5.93 -3.57 -67.74
C LYS A 258 -5.30 -4.12 -66.47
N GLY A 259 -4.35 -5.04 -66.63
CA GLY A 259 -3.46 -5.42 -65.54
C GLY A 259 -2.35 -4.38 -65.35
N ASP A 260 -1.55 -4.52 -64.29
CA ASP A 260 -0.46 -3.57 -64.03
C ASP A 260 0.78 -3.88 -64.87
N TYR A 261 1.23 -5.15 -64.89
CA TYR A 261 2.41 -5.57 -65.68
C TYR A 261 2.23 -6.93 -66.32
N ILE A 262 2.88 -7.12 -67.47
CA ILE A 262 2.98 -8.41 -68.15
C ILE A 262 4.44 -8.85 -68.16
N PHE A 263 4.68 -10.05 -67.64
CA PHE A 263 5.96 -10.76 -67.79
C PHE A 263 5.84 -11.81 -68.88
N ARG A 264 6.82 -11.87 -69.80
CA ARG A 264 6.98 -12.97 -70.76
C ARG A 264 8.45 -13.34 -70.88
N ASP A 265 8.77 -14.62 -70.75
CA ASP A 265 10.12 -15.13 -71.02
C ASP A 265 10.13 -16.04 -72.23
N LYS A 266 11.22 -15.98 -73.00
CA LYS A 266 11.39 -16.73 -74.24
C LYS A 266 12.72 -17.48 -74.25
N ASP A 267 12.71 -18.64 -74.89
CA ASP A 267 13.91 -19.44 -75.11
C ASP A 267 14.78 -18.89 -76.25
N GLU A 268 15.80 -19.66 -76.65
CA GLU A 268 16.70 -19.25 -77.72
C GLU A 268 16.05 -19.19 -79.11
N ALA A 269 15.06 -20.06 -79.34
CA ALA A 269 14.31 -20.19 -80.57
C ALA A 269 13.11 -19.23 -80.65
N GLY A 270 12.85 -18.44 -79.61
CA GLY A 270 11.72 -17.51 -79.53
C GLY A 270 10.41 -18.13 -79.04
N THR A 271 10.43 -19.38 -78.56
CA THR A 271 9.30 -20.07 -77.93
C THR A 271 9.04 -19.46 -76.55
N GLU A 272 7.78 -19.16 -76.24
CA GLU A 272 7.41 -18.66 -74.91
C GLU A 272 7.58 -19.75 -73.85
N ILE A 273 8.46 -19.50 -72.89
CA ILE A 273 8.69 -20.37 -71.73
C ILE A 273 7.50 -20.21 -70.78
N VAL A 274 7.28 -18.99 -70.30
CA VAL A 274 6.21 -18.65 -69.36
C VAL A 274 5.74 -17.21 -69.60
N SER A 275 4.45 -16.97 -69.37
CA SER A 275 3.84 -15.64 -69.34
C SER A 275 3.03 -15.47 -68.05
N ILE A 276 3.16 -14.31 -67.41
CA ILE A 276 2.53 -14.00 -66.12
C ILE A 276 1.89 -12.62 -66.20
N MET A 277 0.61 -12.55 -65.87
CA MET A 277 -0.10 -11.29 -65.64
C MET A 277 0.05 -10.87 -64.18
N PHE A 278 0.46 -9.63 -63.92
CA PHE A 278 0.62 -9.08 -62.58
C PHE A 278 -0.39 -7.98 -62.30
N GLU A 279 -1.00 -8.06 -61.12
CA GLU A 279 -1.77 -6.99 -60.50
C GLU A 279 -1.07 -6.59 -59.21
N MET A 280 -0.92 -5.29 -58.95
CA MET A 280 -0.26 -4.75 -57.78
C MET A 280 -1.25 -3.95 -56.94
N LYS A 281 -1.27 -4.18 -55.62
CA LYS A 281 -2.18 -3.49 -54.69
C LYS A 281 -1.46 -3.01 -53.44
N ASN A 282 -1.43 -1.69 -53.26
CA ASN A 282 -0.90 -1.05 -52.07
C ASN A 282 -2.02 -0.74 -51.05
N GLU A 283 -1.67 -0.65 -49.76
CA GLU A 283 -2.64 -0.30 -48.70
C GLU A 283 -3.08 1.17 -48.80
N SER A 284 -2.26 2.03 -49.42
CA SER A 284 -2.44 3.48 -49.49
C SER A 284 -3.48 3.96 -50.52
N ASP A 285 -3.86 3.12 -51.50
CA ASP A 285 -4.57 3.56 -52.71
C ASP A 285 -6.10 3.63 -52.58
N ARG A 286 -6.67 3.40 -51.38
CA ARG A 286 -8.13 3.47 -51.18
C ARG A 286 -8.55 4.26 -49.94
N THR A 287 -9.54 5.13 -50.14
CA THR A 287 -10.30 5.82 -49.09
C THR A 287 -11.46 4.95 -48.58
N ALA A 288 -11.59 4.90 -47.25
CA ALA A 288 -12.74 4.44 -46.44
C ALA A 288 -13.10 2.94 -46.33
N THR A 289 -12.75 2.05 -47.27
CA THR A 289 -12.97 0.59 -47.09
C THR A 289 -11.74 -0.20 -47.51
N LYS A 290 -11.13 -0.93 -46.56
CA LYS A 290 -10.00 -1.84 -46.84
C LYS A 290 -10.48 -2.92 -47.82
N GLY A 291 -10.00 -2.88 -49.06
CA GLY A 291 -10.25 -3.94 -50.04
C GLY A 291 -9.60 -5.24 -49.61
N ARG A 292 -10.25 -6.36 -49.88
CA ARG A 292 -9.69 -7.69 -49.63
C ARG A 292 -8.95 -8.17 -50.87
N ASN A 293 -7.98 -9.07 -50.69
CA ASN A 293 -7.26 -9.66 -51.82
C ASN A 293 -8.22 -10.39 -52.78
N GLU A 294 -9.28 -10.99 -52.24
CA GLU A 294 -10.30 -11.71 -53.01
C GLU A 294 -11.04 -10.84 -54.03
N ASP A 295 -11.16 -9.53 -53.78
CA ASP A 295 -11.92 -8.60 -54.61
C ASP A 295 -11.30 -8.43 -56.01
N PHE A 296 -9.98 -8.65 -56.13
CA PHE A 296 -9.20 -8.41 -57.36
C PHE A 296 -8.96 -9.66 -58.20
N LEU A 297 -9.19 -10.86 -57.65
CA LEU A 297 -8.86 -12.11 -58.33
C LEU A 297 -9.69 -12.32 -59.60
N LYS A 298 -10.96 -11.90 -59.60
CA LYS A 298 -11.85 -12.07 -60.76
C LYS A 298 -11.40 -11.22 -61.95
N GLU A 299 -11.00 -9.99 -61.69
CA GLU A 299 -10.55 -9.04 -62.70
C GLU A 299 -9.19 -9.48 -63.26
N LEU A 300 -8.27 -9.87 -62.38
CA LEU A 300 -6.97 -10.40 -62.77
C LEU A 300 -7.07 -11.66 -63.64
N ASP A 301 -7.98 -12.59 -63.35
CA ASP A 301 -8.16 -13.79 -64.20
C ASP A 301 -8.69 -13.44 -65.59
N LYS A 302 -9.57 -12.44 -65.66
CA LYS A 302 -10.09 -11.90 -66.93
C LYS A 302 -8.96 -11.32 -67.76
N ASP A 303 -8.12 -10.46 -67.16
CA ASP A 303 -6.97 -9.84 -67.84
C ASP A 303 -5.95 -10.88 -68.28
N ARG A 304 -5.66 -11.89 -67.43
CA ARG A 304 -4.80 -13.03 -67.79
C ARG A 304 -5.31 -13.73 -69.06
N THR A 305 -6.61 -13.98 -69.14
CA THR A 305 -7.23 -14.70 -70.26
C THR A 305 -7.24 -13.87 -71.54
N GLU A 306 -7.62 -12.59 -71.46
CA GLU A 306 -7.64 -11.68 -72.61
C GLU A 306 -6.24 -11.45 -73.20
N LYS A 307 -5.21 -11.40 -72.35
CA LYS A 307 -3.82 -11.22 -72.76
C LYS A 307 -3.10 -12.53 -73.09
N GLY A 308 -3.78 -13.66 -72.97
CA GLY A 308 -3.22 -14.98 -73.24
C GLY A 308 -1.99 -15.31 -72.37
N CYS A 309 -1.99 -14.85 -71.11
CA CYS A 309 -0.92 -15.17 -70.16
C CYS A 309 -1.18 -16.53 -69.49
N GLU A 310 -0.11 -17.29 -69.26
CA GLU A 310 -0.23 -18.63 -68.66
C GLU A 310 -0.63 -18.57 -67.17
N TYR A 311 -0.08 -17.61 -66.42
CA TYR A 311 -0.30 -17.43 -64.99
C TYR A 311 -0.81 -16.03 -64.64
N ALA A 312 -1.45 -15.92 -63.48
CA ALA A 312 -1.79 -14.65 -62.85
C ALA A 312 -1.18 -14.55 -61.45
N VAL A 313 -0.63 -13.40 -61.10
CA VAL A 313 -0.05 -13.16 -59.78
C VAL A 313 -0.50 -11.81 -59.24
N LEU A 314 -1.20 -11.83 -58.11
CA LEU A 314 -1.54 -10.64 -57.35
C LEU A 314 -0.42 -10.35 -56.34
N VAL A 315 0.26 -9.22 -56.49
CA VAL A 315 1.25 -8.70 -55.53
C VAL A 315 0.55 -7.70 -54.63
N SER A 316 0.37 -8.03 -53.35
CA SER A 316 -0.48 -7.24 -52.47
C SER A 316 0.13 -6.94 -51.11
N LEU A 317 -0.05 -5.70 -50.66
CA LEU A 317 0.17 -5.24 -49.28
C LEU A 317 -1.13 -5.15 -48.47
N LEU A 318 -2.28 -5.52 -49.05
CA LEU A 318 -3.58 -5.54 -48.37
C LEU A 318 -3.64 -6.65 -47.31
N GLU A 319 -4.53 -6.49 -46.33
CA GLU A 319 -4.73 -7.46 -45.24
C GLU A 319 -3.41 -7.79 -44.50
N PRO A 320 -2.72 -6.80 -43.89
CA PRO A 320 -1.41 -7.00 -43.26
C PRO A 320 -1.45 -7.96 -42.08
N ASP A 321 -2.60 -8.13 -41.42
CA ASP A 321 -2.79 -9.05 -40.30
C ASP A 321 -3.20 -10.47 -40.73
N SER A 322 -3.29 -10.75 -42.04
CA SER A 322 -3.70 -12.07 -42.55
C SER A 322 -2.58 -13.10 -42.40
N GLU A 323 -2.78 -14.10 -41.54
CA GLU A 323 -1.85 -15.23 -41.40
C GLU A 323 -1.66 -16.00 -42.71
N LEU A 324 -2.73 -16.14 -43.51
CA LEU A 324 -2.69 -16.86 -44.79
C LEU A 324 -1.74 -16.20 -45.79
N TYR A 325 -1.93 -14.90 -46.08
CA TYR A 325 -1.13 -14.18 -47.07
C TYR A 325 0.27 -13.80 -46.57
N ASN A 326 0.52 -13.86 -45.26
CA ASN A 326 1.85 -13.65 -44.68
C ASN A 326 2.71 -14.92 -44.65
N SER A 327 2.14 -16.09 -44.94
CA SER A 327 2.84 -17.38 -44.91
C SER A 327 3.79 -17.62 -46.10
N GLY A 328 3.68 -16.85 -47.18
CA GLY A 328 4.54 -16.98 -48.35
C GLY A 328 3.82 -16.77 -49.67
N ILE A 329 4.08 -17.66 -50.64
CA ILE A 329 3.36 -17.73 -51.92
C ILE A 329 2.07 -18.52 -51.68
N VAL A 330 0.91 -17.88 -51.85
CA VAL A 330 -0.39 -18.52 -51.66
C VAL A 330 -0.97 -18.95 -53.01
N ASP A 331 -1.25 -20.25 -53.16
CA ASP A 331 -1.91 -20.80 -54.34
C ASP A 331 -3.43 -20.65 -54.26
N VAL A 332 -4.01 -19.90 -55.19
CA VAL A 332 -5.47 -19.71 -55.30
C VAL A 332 -6.05 -20.40 -56.54
N SER A 333 -5.31 -21.36 -57.11
CA SER A 333 -5.69 -22.15 -58.28
C SER A 333 -6.98 -22.95 -58.11
N HIS A 334 -7.38 -23.22 -56.86
CA HIS A 334 -8.67 -23.86 -56.52
C HIS A 334 -9.89 -22.99 -56.88
N ARG A 335 -9.71 -21.67 -57.03
CA ARG A 335 -10.76 -20.72 -57.47
C ARG A 335 -10.54 -20.22 -58.89
N TYR A 336 -9.32 -19.81 -59.21
CA TYR A 336 -8.94 -19.29 -60.53
C TYR A 336 -7.70 -20.02 -61.03
N PRO A 337 -7.78 -20.81 -62.13
CA PRO A 337 -6.68 -21.67 -62.54
C PRO A 337 -5.35 -20.92 -62.72
N LYS A 338 -4.25 -21.49 -62.21
CA LYS A 338 -2.88 -20.96 -62.35
C LYS A 338 -2.72 -19.54 -61.78
N MET A 339 -3.32 -19.28 -60.62
CA MET A 339 -3.27 -17.98 -59.97
C MET A 339 -2.64 -18.05 -58.57
N TYR A 340 -1.81 -17.06 -58.26
CA TYR A 340 -1.12 -16.94 -56.96
C TYR A 340 -1.29 -15.54 -56.36
N VAL A 341 -1.24 -15.46 -55.03
CA VAL A 341 -1.18 -14.20 -54.28
C VAL A 341 0.13 -14.18 -53.49
N VAL A 342 0.88 -13.08 -53.61
CA VAL A 342 2.20 -12.95 -53.00
C VAL A 342 2.38 -11.58 -52.35
N ARG A 343 3.23 -11.53 -51.32
CA ARG A 343 3.80 -10.28 -50.81
C ARG A 343 4.96 -9.82 -51.70
N PRO A 344 5.33 -8.53 -51.69
CA PRO A 344 6.38 -8.01 -52.57
C PRO A 344 7.73 -8.72 -52.43
N GLN A 345 8.09 -9.18 -51.22
CA GLN A 345 9.32 -9.95 -50.99
C GLN A 345 9.39 -11.29 -51.75
N PHE A 346 8.24 -11.82 -52.17
CA PHE A 346 8.15 -13.07 -52.93
C PHE A 346 7.97 -12.86 -54.44
N PHE A 347 7.97 -11.60 -54.92
CA PHE A 347 7.78 -11.25 -56.33
C PHE A 347 8.80 -11.91 -57.27
N ILE A 348 10.10 -11.82 -56.97
CA ILE A 348 11.14 -12.50 -57.75
C ILE A 348 11.12 -14.02 -57.56
N PRO A 349 10.99 -14.56 -56.32
CA PRO A 349 10.85 -15.99 -56.11
C PRO A 349 9.71 -16.65 -56.92
N ILE A 350 8.53 -16.04 -57.00
CA ILE A 350 7.42 -16.63 -57.77
C ILE A 350 7.71 -16.66 -59.28
N ILE A 351 8.28 -15.59 -59.85
CA ILE A 351 8.70 -15.58 -61.26
C ILE A 351 9.69 -16.71 -61.54
N THR A 352 10.69 -16.84 -60.66
CA THR A 352 11.74 -17.87 -60.79
C THR A 352 11.14 -19.28 -60.70
N LEU A 353 10.23 -19.50 -59.75
CA LEU A 353 9.57 -20.79 -59.55
C LEU A 353 8.74 -21.19 -60.77
N LEU A 354 7.88 -20.28 -61.26
CA LEU A 354 7.01 -20.53 -62.40
C LEU A 354 7.81 -20.75 -63.69
N ARG A 355 8.87 -19.97 -63.89
CA ARG A 355 9.80 -20.16 -65.02
C ARG A 355 10.48 -21.52 -64.98
N ASN A 356 11.03 -21.92 -63.84
CA ASN A 356 11.71 -23.22 -63.71
C ASN A 356 10.75 -24.39 -63.92
N ALA A 357 9.51 -24.28 -63.41
CA ALA A 357 8.47 -25.27 -63.66
C ALA A 357 8.12 -25.37 -65.16
N ALA A 358 8.05 -24.23 -65.85
CA ALA A 358 7.75 -24.17 -67.27
C ALA A 358 8.90 -24.68 -68.15
N MET A 359 10.17 -24.54 -67.74
CA MET A 359 11.33 -25.07 -68.47
C MET A 359 11.28 -26.60 -68.63
N ASN A 360 10.75 -27.35 -67.66
CA ASN A 360 10.56 -28.80 -67.80
C ASN A 360 9.53 -29.16 -68.87
N SER A 361 8.56 -28.27 -69.13
CA SER A 361 7.53 -28.45 -70.15
C SER A 361 7.95 -27.91 -71.53
N LEU A 362 9.13 -27.28 -71.62
CA LEU A 362 9.61 -26.62 -72.83
C LEU A 362 9.93 -27.63 -73.95
N GLN A 363 10.48 -28.80 -73.61
CA GLN A 363 10.74 -29.87 -74.58
C GLN A 363 9.44 -30.25 -75.32
N TYR A 364 8.37 -30.52 -74.57
CA TYR A 364 7.06 -30.84 -75.14
C TYR A 364 6.45 -29.66 -75.94
N LYS A 365 6.58 -28.41 -75.46
CA LYS A 365 6.08 -27.23 -76.19
C LYS A 365 6.83 -27.04 -77.51
N SER A 366 8.15 -27.26 -77.53
CA SER A 366 8.99 -27.13 -78.73
C SER A 366 8.71 -28.23 -79.76
N GLU A 367 8.54 -29.49 -79.33
CA GLU A 367 8.13 -30.59 -80.19
C GLU A 367 6.73 -30.35 -80.79
N LEU A 368 5.77 -29.89 -79.98
CA LEU A 368 4.43 -29.58 -80.46
C LEU A 368 4.45 -28.40 -81.46
N ALA A 369 5.27 -27.38 -81.22
CA ALA A 369 5.44 -26.27 -82.14
C ALA A 369 6.04 -26.73 -83.48
N LEU A 370 7.03 -27.63 -83.44
CA LEU A 370 7.63 -28.23 -84.63
C LEU A 370 6.63 -29.09 -85.41
N VAL A 371 5.84 -29.92 -84.73
CA VAL A 371 4.77 -30.72 -85.34
C VAL A 371 3.67 -29.82 -85.93
N LYS A 372 3.27 -28.74 -85.24
CA LYS A 372 2.32 -27.77 -85.78
C LYS A 372 2.87 -27.05 -87.01
N ALA A 373 4.13 -26.63 -87.00
CA ALA A 373 4.77 -26.03 -88.16
C ALA A 373 4.81 -27.00 -89.36
N GLN A 374 5.15 -28.27 -89.13
CA GLN A 374 5.11 -29.32 -90.15
C GLN A 374 3.69 -29.54 -90.70
N ASN A 375 2.66 -29.56 -89.84
CA ASN A 375 1.28 -29.72 -90.28
C ASN A 375 0.75 -28.50 -91.05
N ILE A 376 1.16 -27.28 -90.67
CA ILE A 376 0.81 -26.06 -91.42
C ILE A 376 1.44 -26.10 -92.82
N ASP A 377 2.69 -26.57 -92.93
CA ASP A 377 3.39 -26.69 -94.22
C ASP A 377 2.73 -27.75 -95.12
N ILE A 378 2.33 -28.90 -94.56
CA ILE A 378 1.57 -29.93 -95.29
C ILE A 378 0.21 -29.39 -95.73
N THR A 379 -0.50 -28.67 -94.85
CA THR A 379 -1.83 -28.13 -95.16
C THR A 379 -1.73 -27.01 -96.21
N ASN A 380 -0.72 -26.15 -96.13
CA ASN A 380 -0.46 -25.11 -97.12
C ASN A 380 -0.05 -25.74 -98.45
N PHE A 381 0.81 -26.76 -98.44
CA PHE A 381 1.17 -27.51 -99.64
C PHE A 381 -0.05 -28.21 -100.27
N GLU A 382 -0.94 -28.82 -99.47
CA GLU A 382 -2.18 -29.41 -99.98
C GLU A 382 -3.09 -28.35 -100.62
N ASN A 383 -3.27 -27.21 -99.96
CA ASN A 383 -4.05 -26.08 -100.51
C ASN A 383 -3.41 -25.52 -101.79
N GLU A 384 -2.09 -25.36 -101.82
CA GLU A 384 -1.35 -24.88 -102.99
C GLU A 384 -1.41 -25.91 -104.14
N LEU A 385 -1.28 -27.20 -103.85
CA LEU A 385 -1.35 -28.29 -104.82
C LEU A 385 -2.76 -28.43 -105.40
N ASP A 386 -3.81 -28.27 -104.59
CA ASP A 386 -5.18 -28.23 -105.09
C ASP A 386 -5.47 -26.96 -105.91
N SER A 387 -4.93 -25.81 -105.50
CA SER A 387 -5.01 -24.58 -106.30
C SER A 387 -4.28 -24.73 -107.64
N PHE A 388 -3.12 -25.39 -107.65
CA PHE A 388 -2.35 -25.69 -108.86
C PHE A 388 -3.09 -26.67 -109.75
N LYS A 389 -3.63 -27.77 -109.21
CA LYS A 389 -4.44 -28.73 -109.97
C LYS A 389 -5.64 -28.05 -110.62
N ALA A 390 -6.36 -27.20 -109.87
CA ALA A 390 -7.51 -26.47 -110.40
C ALA A 390 -7.10 -25.48 -111.51
N ALA A 391 -6.02 -24.72 -111.30
CA ALA A 391 -5.49 -23.79 -112.31
C ALA A 391 -4.96 -24.52 -113.56
N PHE A 392 -4.24 -25.64 -113.37
CA PHE A 392 -3.71 -26.46 -114.45
C PHE A 392 -4.83 -27.12 -115.25
N ALA A 393 -5.84 -27.70 -114.60
CA ALA A 393 -7.00 -28.27 -115.27
C ALA A 393 -7.74 -27.22 -116.11
N LYS A 394 -7.91 -26.01 -115.57
CA LYS A 394 -8.53 -24.89 -116.30
C LYS A 394 -7.72 -24.42 -117.49
N ASN A 395 -6.39 -24.30 -117.33
CA ASN A 395 -5.49 -23.89 -118.41
C ASN A 395 -5.37 -24.98 -119.50
N TYR A 396 -5.35 -26.25 -119.12
CA TYR A 396 -5.35 -27.38 -120.04
C TYR A 396 -6.66 -27.45 -120.84
N ASP A 397 -7.82 -27.31 -120.19
CA ASP A 397 -9.12 -27.26 -120.88
C ASP A 397 -9.18 -26.07 -121.85
N LEU A 398 -8.75 -24.88 -121.42
CA LEU A 398 -8.72 -23.70 -122.27
C LEU A 398 -7.77 -23.87 -123.47
N ALA A 399 -6.57 -24.43 -123.24
CA ALA A 399 -5.60 -24.71 -124.29
C ALA A 399 -6.14 -25.76 -125.27
N SER A 400 -6.76 -26.84 -124.77
CA SER A 400 -7.39 -27.88 -125.59
C SER A 400 -8.48 -27.29 -126.48
N ARG A 401 -9.40 -26.48 -125.92
CA ARG A 401 -10.45 -25.81 -126.70
C ARG A 401 -9.89 -24.85 -127.74
N ARG A 402 -8.83 -24.11 -127.42
CA ARG A 402 -8.17 -23.22 -128.39
C ARG A 402 -7.46 -23.99 -129.49
N PHE A 403 -6.84 -25.11 -129.14
CA PHE A 403 -6.21 -26.01 -130.11
C PHE A 403 -7.25 -26.58 -131.06
N GLU A 404 -8.38 -27.07 -130.55
CA GLU A 404 -9.50 -27.57 -131.34
C GLU A 404 -10.10 -26.47 -132.24
N SER A 405 -10.27 -25.25 -131.70
CA SER A 405 -10.73 -24.10 -132.49
C SER A 405 -9.73 -23.72 -133.60
N ALA A 406 -8.43 -23.79 -133.33
CA ALA A 406 -7.39 -23.52 -134.32
C ALA A 406 -7.36 -24.59 -135.42
N VAL A 407 -7.56 -25.87 -135.07
CA VAL A 407 -7.71 -26.95 -136.05
C VAL A 407 -8.92 -26.71 -136.95
N ILE A 408 -10.06 -26.30 -136.37
CA ILE A 408 -11.26 -25.95 -137.14
C ILE A 408 -10.99 -24.77 -138.12
N GLU A 409 -10.25 -23.74 -137.69
CA GLU A 409 -9.89 -22.62 -138.57
C GLU A 409 -8.87 -23.01 -139.66
N ILE A 410 -7.96 -23.92 -139.36
CA ILE A 410 -7.05 -24.51 -140.37
C ILE A 410 -7.87 -25.27 -141.42
N ASP A 411 -8.84 -26.08 -141.01
CA ASP A 411 -9.71 -26.82 -141.94
C ASP A 411 -10.52 -25.87 -142.83
N LYS A 412 -11.06 -24.78 -142.29
CA LYS A 412 -11.71 -23.73 -143.11
C LYS A 412 -10.75 -23.08 -144.09
N SER A 413 -9.51 -22.82 -143.67
CA SER A 413 -8.47 -22.25 -144.54
C SER A 413 -8.09 -23.21 -145.66
N ILE A 414 -8.01 -24.51 -145.38
CA ILE A 414 -7.79 -25.57 -146.37
C ILE A 414 -8.95 -25.61 -147.37
N ASP A 415 -10.21 -25.53 -146.91
CA ASP A 415 -11.38 -25.45 -147.79
C ASP A 415 -11.31 -24.22 -148.70
N HIS A 416 -10.93 -23.06 -148.16
CA HIS A 416 -10.70 -21.86 -148.97
C HIS A 416 -9.59 -22.05 -150.00
N LEU A 417 -8.45 -22.64 -149.63
CA LEU A 417 -7.35 -22.93 -150.55
C LEU A 417 -7.76 -23.94 -151.63
N GLN A 418 -8.58 -24.94 -151.30
CA GLN A 418 -9.15 -25.88 -152.28
C GLN A 418 -10.05 -25.16 -153.28
N LYS A 419 -10.97 -24.29 -152.81
CA LYS A 419 -11.78 -23.45 -153.69
C LYS A 419 -10.94 -22.55 -154.58
N THR A 420 -9.86 -21.98 -154.03
CA THR A 420 -8.93 -21.13 -154.78
C THR A 420 -8.20 -21.93 -155.86
N LYS A 421 -7.76 -23.15 -155.53
CA LYS A 421 -7.16 -24.10 -156.49
C LYS A 421 -8.15 -24.46 -157.59
N GLU A 422 -9.41 -24.74 -157.27
CA GLU A 422 -10.45 -25.02 -158.27
C GLU A 422 -10.69 -23.83 -159.19
N ALA A 423 -10.75 -22.62 -158.65
CA ALA A 423 -10.88 -21.39 -159.44
C ALA A 423 -9.68 -21.19 -160.38
N LEU A 424 -8.45 -21.45 -159.93
CA LEU A 424 -7.24 -21.39 -160.76
C LEU A 424 -7.23 -22.46 -161.85
N LEU A 425 -7.64 -23.70 -161.56
CA LEU A 425 -7.80 -24.75 -162.57
C LEU A 425 -8.95 -24.43 -163.55
N GLY A 426 -9.97 -23.69 -163.11
CA GLY A 426 -11.00 -23.13 -163.97
C GLY A 426 -10.43 -22.03 -164.88
N ALA A 427 -9.59 -21.15 -164.35
CA ALA A 427 -8.92 -20.10 -165.12
C ALA A 427 -7.94 -20.69 -166.15
N ASP A 428 -7.16 -21.72 -165.79
CA ASP A 428 -6.27 -22.44 -166.72
C ASP A 428 -7.07 -23.11 -167.86
N ARG A 429 -8.20 -23.75 -167.53
CA ARG A 429 -9.13 -24.28 -168.55
C ARG A 429 -9.65 -23.19 -169.49
N ASN A 430 -9.97 -22.01 -168.98
CA ASN A 430 -10.39 -20.88 -169.80
C ASN A 430 -9.25 -20.32 -170.67
N LEU A 431 -8.02 -20.28 -170.16
CA LEU A 431 -6.84 -19.88 -170.92
C LEU A 431 -6.51 -20.88 -172.02
N ARG A 432 -6.64 -22.20 -171.76
CA ARG A 432 -6.54 -23.23 -172.80
C ARG A 432 -7.59 -23.05 -173.89
N LEU A 433 -8.86 -22.85 -173.51
CA LEU A 433 -9.93 -22.57 -174.48
C LEU A 433 -9.69 -21.29 -175.30
N ALA A 434 -9.10 -20.27 -174.68
CA ALA A 434 -8.72 -19.04 -175.39
C ALA A 434 -7.53 -19.26 -176.35
N ASN A 435 -6.54 -20.05 -175.95
CA ASN A 435 -5.39 -20.42 -176.78
C ASN A 435 -5.80 -21.30 -177.97
N ASP A 436 -6.69 -22.27 -177.76
CA ASP A 436 -7.24 -23.12 -178.82
C ASP A 436 -8.04 -22.29 -179.83
N LYS A 437 -8.79 -21.28 -179.37
CA LYS A 437 -9.47 -20.30 -180.25
C LYS A 437 -8.49 -19.39 -181.01
N ALA A 438 -7.34 -19.06 -180.42
CA ALA A 438 -6.32 -18.23 -181.06
C ALA A 438 -5.50 -18.99 -182.11
N GLN A 439 -5.27 -20.31 -181.93
CA GLN A 439 -4.53 -21.14 -182.89
C GLN A 439 -5.37 -21.59 -184.11
N ASP A 440 -6.71 -21.57 -184.04
CA ASP A 440 -7.58 -21.95 -185.17
C ASP A 440 -7.84 -20.80 -186.20
N VAL A 441 -6.97 -19.77 -186.19
CA VAL A 441 -7.02 -18.64 -187.13
C VAL A 441 -6.02 -18.87 -188.28
N THR A 442 -6.42 -19.68 -189.26
CA THR A 442 -5.67 -19.84 -190.51
C THR A 442 -6.10 -18.82 -191.57
N ILE A 443 -5.15 -18.39 -192.41
CA ILE A 443 -5.29 -17.35 -193.45
C ILE A 443 -6.51 -17.58 -194.36
N LYS A 444 -6.96 -18.83 -194.52
CA LYS A 444 -8.18 -19.21 -195.26
C LYS A 444 -9.48 -18.65 -194.66
N LYS A 445 -9.55 -18.41 -193.34
CA LYS A 445 -10.68 -17.76 -192.65
C LYS A 445 -10.57 -16.23 -192.64
N LEU A 446 -9.36 -15.66 -192.82
CA LEU A 446 -9.10 -14.22 -192.84
C LEU A 446 -9.36 -13.55 -194.21
N THR A 447 -9.40 -14.29 -195.33
CA THR A 447 -9.58 -13.73 -196.69
C THR A 447 -10.93 -14.05 -197.34
N ARG A 448 -11.88 -14.67 -196.61
CA ARG A 448 -13.16 -15.18 -197.14
C ARG A 448 -14.14 -14.10 -197.67
N GLY A 449 -13.82 -12.81 -197.52
CA GLY A 449 -14.70 -11.70 -197.93
C GLY A 449 -14.08 -10.62 -198.83
N ASN A 450 -12.86 -10.81 -199.36
CA ASN A 450 -12.15 -9.76 -200.11
C ASN A 450 -11.53 -10.28 -201.43
N PRO A 451 -12.26 -10.20 -202.56
CA PRO A 451 -11.85 -10.80 -203.84
C PRO A 451 -10.60 -10.16 -204.46
N THR A 452 -10.31 -8.89 -204.17
CA THR A 452 -9.12 -8.18 -204.66
C THR A 452 -7.82 -8.63 -204.00
N MET A 453 -7.87 -9.17 -202.77
CA MET A 453 -6.69 -9.71 -202.07
C MET A 453 -6.43 -11.19 -202.42
N ALA A 454 -7.46 -11.97 -202.74
CA ALA A 454 -7.31 -13.35 -203.21
C ALA A 454 -6.60 -13.41 -204.58
N GLN A 455 -6.85 -12.45 -205.48
CA GLN A 455 -6.15 -12.34 -206.75
C GLN A 455 -4.67 -11.97 -206.56
N LYS A 456 -4.34 -11.01 -205.69
CA LYS A 456 -2.94 -10.61 -205.43
C LYS A 456 -2.08 -11.71 -204.81
N PHE A 457 -2.65 -12.61 -204.02
CA PHE A 457 -1.93 -13.80 -203.51
C PHE A 457 -1.89 -14.96 -204.52
N SER A 458 -2.74 -14.95 -205.55
CA SER A 458 -2.69 -15.92 -206.64
C SER A 458 -1.64 -15.52 -207.69
N GLU A 459 -1.50 -14.22 -207.98
CA GLU A 459 -0.44 -13.67 -208.84
C GLU A 459 0.97 -13.84 -208.25
N LEU A 460 1.10 -14.00 -206.93
CA LEU A 460 2.35 -14.35 -206.25
C LEU A 460 2.73 -15.84 -206.33
N LYS A 461 1.86 -16.71 -206.86
CA LYS A 461 2.12 -18.16 -206.96
C LYS A 461 2.66 -18.62 -208.32
N ASP A 462 2.56 -17.82 -209.38
CA ASP A 462 3.07 -18.15 -210.74
C ASP A 462 4.51 -17.64 -211.01
N GLN A 463 5.23 -17.12 -210.00
CA GLN A 463 6.63 -16.66 -210.12
C GLN A 463 7.61 -17.24 -209.08
N GLY A 464 7.30 -18.36 -208.42
CA GLY A 464 8.13 -18.86 -207.30
C GLY A 464 8.26 -20.38 -207.19
N SER A 465 8.14 -21.12 -208.29
CA SER A 465 8.59 -22.51 -208.41
C SER A 465 9.82 -22.61 -209.32
N SER A 466 10.80 -21.75 -209.05
CA SER A 466 12.22 -22.08 -209.12
C SER A 466 12.77 -21.92 -207.70
N ASP A 467 13.43 -22.98 -207.25
CA ASP A 467 14.17 -23.17 -205.99
C ASP A 467 13.39 -23.80 -204.83
N ALA A 468 13.69 -25.09 -204.69
CA ALA A 468 13.37 -25.99 -203.60
C ALA A 468 14.50 -26.01 -202.57
N GLU A 469 14.16 -25.99 -201.29
CA GLU A 469 14.38 -27.08 -200.31
C GLU A 469 13.66 -26.78 -198.99
#